data_AF-A0A968J3F2-F1
#
_entry.id   AF-A0A968J3F2-F1
#
_cell.length_a   1.000
_cell.length_b   1.000
_cell.length_c   1.000
_cell.angle_alpha   90.00
_cell.angle_beta   90.00
_cell.angle_gamma   90.00
#
_symmetry.space_group_name_H-M   'P 1'
#
loop_
_entity.id
_entity.type
_entity.pdbx_description
1 polymer ?
#
loop_
_entity_poly.entity_id
_entity_poly.type
_entity_poly.pdbx_seq_one_letter_code
_entity_poly.pdbx_strand_id
1 'polypeptide(L)'
;HKRGKNVSLLTAIGLQGVLAEVSLLGSVKGLTFEAFIATKLVPQLWPGACVIMDNCSIHFSQEIEDMIHAAGARLIYLPPYSPNFSPIENFWSKIN
;
A
#
# COMPACT_ATOMS: atom_id res chain seq x y z
N HIS A 1 29.36 -13.71 2.74
CA HIS A 1 27.90 -13.94 2.92
C HIS A 1 27.14 -13.48 1.68
N LYS A 2 26.57 -14.39 0.87
CA LYS A 2 25.54 -14.00 -0.10
C LYS A 2 24.25 -13.79 0.68
N ARG A 3 23.86 -12.53 0.88
CA ARG A 3 22.54 -12.17 1.40
C ARG A 3 21.50 -12.83 0.49
N GLY A 4 20.54 -13.59 1.06
CA GLY A 4 19.45 -14.20 0.30
C GLY A 4 18.69 -13.12 -0.49
N LYS A 5 18.06 -13.49 -1.60
CA LYS A 5 17.24 -12.54 -2.35
C LYS A 5 16.03 -12.17 -1.50
N ASN A 6 15.91 -10.90 -1.12
CA ASN A 6 14.74 -10.42 -0.38
C ASN A 6 13.50 -10.53 -1.28
N VAL A 7 12.35 -10.85 -0.69
CA VAL A 7 11.04 -10.73 -1.34
C VAL A 7 10.30 -9.59 -0.64
N SER A 8 9.69 -8.69 -1.41
CA SER A 8 8.79 -7.65 -0.91
C SER A 8 7.36 -8.06 -1.19
N LEU A 9 6.49 -7.91 -0.20
CA LEU A 9 5.05 -8.11 -0.32
C LEU A 9 4.38 -6.74 -0.25
N LEU A 10 3.57 -6.42 -1.26
CA LEU A 10 2.66 -5.27 -1.23
C LEU A 10 1.25 -5.80 -1.04
N THR A 11 0.54 -5.30 -0.03
CA THR A 11 -0.82 -5.75 0.29
C THR A 11 -1.68 -4.55 0.70
N ALA A 12 -2.90 -4.51 0.16
CA ALA A 12 -3.96 -3.62 0.62
C ALA A 12 -5.05 -4.45 1.30
N ILE A 13 -5.49 -4.01 2.48
CA ILE A 13 -6.41 -4.77 3.34
C ILE A 13 -7.59 -3.87 3.70
N GLY A 14 -8.79 -4.40 3.51
CA GLY A 14 -10.04 -3.82 3.99
C GLY A 14 -10.59 -4.57 5.20
N LEU A 15 -11.72 -4.10 5.72
CA LEU A 15 -12.39 -4.71 6.88
C LEU A 15 -12.84 -6.16 6.65
N GLN A 16 -13.06 -6.54 5.38
CA GLN A 16 -13.52 -7.88 4.99
C GLN A 16 -12.38 -8.78 4.48
N GLY A 17 -11.12 -8.32 4.50
CA GLY A 17 -9.96 -9.09 4.07
C GLY A 17 -9.07 -8.36 3.08
N VAL A 18 -8.22 -9.13 2.39
CA VAL A 18 -7.26 -8.60 1.41
C VAL A 18 -8.01 -8.14 0.15
N LEU A 19 -7.72 -6.91 -0.29
CA LEU A 19 -8.26 -6.33 -1.52
C LEU A 19 -7.30 -6.53 -2.69
N ALA A 20 -5.99 -6.40 -2.44
CA ALA A 20 -4.96 -6.52 -3.45
C ALA A 20 -3.66 -7.02 -2.84
N GLU A 21 -2.94 -7.88 -3.55
CA GLU A 21 -1.61 -8.35 -3.14
C GLU A 21 -0.69 -8.60 -4.33
N VAL A 22 0.62 -8.43 -4.13
CA VAL A 22 1.66 -8.88 -5.05
C VAL A 22 2.97 -9.17 -4.31
N SER A 23 3.60 -10.29 -4.65
CA SER A 23 4.94 -10.67 -4.18
C SER A 23 5.97 -10.37 -5.26
N LEU A 24 7.01 -9.62 -4.91
CA LEU A 24 8.03 -9.14 -5.81
C LEU A 24 9.42 -9.49 -5.31
N LEU A 25 10.31 -9.94 -6.20
CA LEU A 25 11.68 -10.21 -5.86
C LEU A 25 12.49 -8.89 -5.79
N GLY A 26 13.15 -8.64 -4.67
CA GLY A 26 13.92 -7.42 -4.43
C GLY A 26 13.10 -6.30 -3.80
N SER A 27 13.70 -5.12 -3.70
CA SER A 27 13.07 -3.93 -3.10
C SER A 27 12.11 -3.25 -4.07
N VAL A 28 11.00 -2.73 -3.53
CA VAL A 28 10.01 -1.94 -4.28
C VAL A 28 10.50 -0.51 -4.47
N LYS A 29 10.25 0.06 -5.65
CA LYS A 29 10.49 1.47 -5.99
C LYS A 29 9.16 2.16 -6.29
N GLY A 30 9.16 3.50 -6.31
CA GLY A 30 7.98 4.33 -6.59
C GLY A 30 7.17 3.85 -7.80
N LEU A 31 7.78 3.71 -8.98
CA LEU A 31 7.07 3.24 -10.19
C LEU A 31 6.44 1.84 -10.03
N THR A 32 7.08 0.94 -9.29
CA THR A 32 6.52 -0.39 -9.03
C THR A 32 5.35 -0.33 -8.07
N PHE A 33 5.41 0.56 -7.08
CA PHE A 33 4.31 0.83 -6.16
C PHE A 33 3.13 1.49 -6.89
N GLU A 34 3.39 2.50 -7.71
CA GLU A 34 2.38 3.16 -8.56
C GLU A 34 1.68 2.16 -9.49
N ALA A 35 2.45 1.26 -10.14
CA ALA A 35 1.88 0.19 -10.95
C ALA A 35 0.99 -0.77 -10.13
N PHE A 36 1.37 -1.09 -8.89
CA PHE A 36 0.52 -1.86 -7.99
C PHE A 36 -0.79 -1.11 -7.67
N ILE A 37 -0.72 0.19 -7.37
CA ILE A 37 -1.91 1.00 -7.14
C ILE A 37 -2.83 0.97 -8.37
N ALA A 38 -2.30 1.31 -9.54
CA ALA A 38 -3.05 1.40 -10.79
C ALA A 38 -3.70 0.07 -11.19
N THR A 39 -2.96 -1.03 -11.09
CA THR A 39 -3.37 -2.32 -11.69
C THR A 39 -4.03 -3.28 -10.71
N LYS A 40 -3.79 -3.12 -9.40
CA LYS A 40 -4.30 -4.04 -8.38
C LYS A 40 -5.26 -3.36 -7.41
N LEU A 41 -4.92 -2.18 -6.88
CA LEU A 41 -5.76 -1.54 -5.86
C LEU A 41 -6.93 -0.76 -6.45
N VAL A 42 -6.68 0.16 -7.38
CA VAL A 42 -7.70 1.05 -7.94
C VAL A 42 -8.93 0.30 -8.49
N PRO A 43 -8.79 -0.85 -9.19
CA PRO A 43 -9.94 -1.62 -9.66
C PRO A 43 -10.84 -2.18 -8.54
N GLN A 44 -10.36 -2.20 -7.30
CA GLN A 44 -11.10 -2.70 -6.12
C GLN A 44 -11.74 -1.58 -5.30
N LEU A 45 -11.47 -0.31 -5.65
CA LEU A 45 -12.00 0.83 -4.92
C LEU A 45 -13.45 1.14 -5.34
N TRP A 46 -14.16 1.78 -4.43
CA TRP A 46 -15.51 2.27 -4.64
C TRP A 46 -15.61 3.75 -4.25
N PRO A 47 -16.60 4.50 -4.79
CA PRO A 47 -16.84 5.88 -4.37
C PRO A 47 -17.03 5.98 -2.86
N GLY A 48 -16.28 6.87 -2.21
CA GLY A 48 -16.27 7.08 -0.76
C GLY A 48 -15.29 6.18 0.02
N ALA A 49 -14.62 5.23 -0.62
CA ALA A 49 -13.54 4.46 0.01
C ALA A 49 -12.43 5.37 0.53
N CYS A 50 -11.75 4.95 1.60
CA CYS A 50 -10.59 5.64 2.14
C CYS A 50 -9.37 4.73 2.06
N VAL A 51 -8.37 5.16 1.29
CA VAL A 51 -7.07 4.50 1.21
C VAL A 51 -6.16 5.15 2.23
N ILE A 52 -5.60 4.36 3.14
CA ILE A 52 -4.70 4.85 4.19
C ILE A 52 -3.31 4.29 3.93
N MET A 53 -2.31 5.16 3.87
CA MET A 53 -0.91 4.80 3.66
C MET A 53 -0.02 5.40 4.75
N ASP A 54 1.09 4.75 5.07
CA ASP A 54 2.13 5.39 5.88
C ASP A 54 2.87 6.48 5.06
N ASN A 55 3.76 7.20 5.72
CA ASN A 55 4.53 8.29 5.12
C ASN A 55 5.83 7.83 4.42
N CYS A 56 5.91 6.59 3.93
CA CYS A 56 7.04 6.14 3.13
C CYS A 56 7.16 6.96 1.84
N SER A 57 8.38 7.34 1.45
CA SER A 57 8.62 8.21 0.29
C SER A 57 8.08 7.64 -1.02
N ILE A 58 7.98 6.31 -1.16
CA ILE A 58 7.44 5.67 -2.37
C ILE A 58 5.92 5.78 -2.49
N HIS A 59 5.21 6.17 -1.42
CA HIS A 59 3.76 6.35 -1.42
C HIS A 59 3.34 7.74 -1.90
N PHE A 60 4.27 8.69 -2.00
CA PHE A 60 4.00 10.05 -2.47
C PHE A 60 4.24 10.14 -3.98
N SER A 61 3.14 10.23 -4.75
CA SER A 61 3.13 10.51 -6.18
C SER A 61 1.81 11.19 -6.52
N GLN A 62 1.86 12.21 -7.39
CA GLN A 62 0.65 12.90 -7.84
C GLN A 62 -0.25 11.95 -8.62
N GLU A 63 0.34 11.06 -9.41
CA GLU A 63 -0.35 10.05 -10.19
C GLU A 63 -1.14 9.07 -9.29
N ILE A 64 -0.58 8.70 -8.12
CA ILE A 64 -1.28 7.88 -7.13
C ILE A 64 -2.52 8.60 -6.60
N GLU A 65 -2.39 9.87 -6.21
CA GLU A 65 -3.50 10.69 -5.74
C GLU A 65 -4.60 10.81 -6.79
N ASP A 66 -4.22 11.13 -8.03
CA ASP A 66 -5.13 11.34 -9.14
C ASP A 66 -5.92 10.07 -9.46
N MET A 67 -5.25 8.90 -9.49
CA MET A 67 -5.93 7.62 -9.74
C MET A 67 -6.92 7.25 -8.65
N ILE A 68 -6.58 7.50 -7.38
CA ILE A 68 -7.46 7.20 -6.25
C ILE A 68 -8.67 8.14 -6.25
N HIS A 69 -8.46 9.44 -6.51
CA HIS A 69 -9.53 10.42 -6.60
C HIS A 69 -10.44 10.16 -7.82
N ALA A 70 -9.89 9.75 -8.96
CA ALA A 70 -10.66 9.38 -10.15
C ALA A 70 -11.59 8.17 -9.89
N ALA A 71 -11.21 7.26 -8.99
CA ALA A 71 -12.09 6.17 -8.52
C ALA A 71 -13.17 6.63 -7.52
N GLY A 72 -13.22 7.92 -7.18
CA GLY A 72 -14.12 8.49 -6.17
C GLY A 72 -13.72 8.17 -4.74
N ALA A 73 -12.51 7.66 -4.51
CA ALA A 73 -11.96 7.37 -3.19
C ALA A 73 -11.14 8.55 -2.66
N ARG A 74 -10.74 8.49 -1.39
CA ARG A 74 -9.89 9.50 -0.73
C ARG A 74 -8.58 8.86 -0.30
N LEU A 75 -7.47 9.57 -0.46
CA LEU A 75 -6.17 9.17 0.08
C LEU A 75 -5.88 9.90 1.40
N ILE A 76 -5.43 9.14 2.40
CA ILE A 76 -5.06 9.65 3.73
C ILE A 76 -3.67 9.11 4.07
N TYR A 77 -2.73 10.02 4.32
CA TYR A 77 -1.41 9.67 4.85
C TYR A 77 -1.40 9.71 6.37
N LEU A 78 -0.83 8.69 7.01
CA LEU A 78 -0.61 8.68 8.44
C LEU A 78 0.48 9.70 8.83
N PRO A 79 0.35 10.37 9.99
CA PRO A 79 1.40 11.25 10.48
C PRO A 79 2.71 10.49 10.70
N PRO A 80 3.88 11.15 10.57
CA PRO A 80 5.17 10.54 10.83
C PRO A 80 5.23 9.93 12.23
N TYR A 81 5.57 8.64 12.31
CA TYR A 81 5.72 7.85 13.54
C TYR A 81 4.57 7.98 14.56
N SER A 82 3.51 7.20 14.34
CA SER A 82 2.68 6.69 15.44
C SER A 82 2.90 5.17 15.58
N PRO A 83 3.98 4.71 16.24
CA PRO A 83 4.28 3.27 16.39
C PRO A 83 3.15 2.45 17.05
N ASN A 84 2.13 3.10 17.63
CA ASN A 84 0.99 2.47 18.27
C ASN A 84 -0.34 2.53 17.48
N PHE A 85 -0.39 3.13 16.28
CA PHE A 85 -1.67 3.43 15.62
C PHE A 85 -1.82 2.99 14.16
N SER A 86 -0.84 2.32 13.53
CA SER A 86 -1.12 1.72 12.23
C SER A 86 -1.71 0.32 12.42
N PRO A 87 -2.96 0.04 11.98
CA PRO A 87 -3.51 -1.31 11.94
C PRO A 87 -2.63 -2.31 11.16
N ILE A 88 -1.73 -1.78 10.32
CA ILE A 88 -0.79 -2.54 9.50
C ILE A 88 0.28 -3.26 10.36
N GLU A 89 0.70 -2.69 11.48
CA GLU A 89 1.73 -3.30 12.36
C GLU A 89 1.19 -4.58 13.03
N ASN A 90 -0.08 -4.57 13.45
CA ASN A 90 -0.77 -5.75 13.98
C ASN A 90 -1.01 -6.84 12.94
N PHE A 91 -0.98 -6.50 11.66
CA PHE A 91 -1.07 -7.47 10.57
C PHE A 91 0.29 -8.10 10.27
N TRP A 92 1.34 -7.30 10.16
CA TRP A 92 2.70 -7.81 9.93
C TRP A 92 3.20 -8.71 11.07
N SER A 93 2.80 -8.46 12.31
CA SER A 93 3.11 -9.35 13.44
C SER A 93 2.49 -10.75 13.33
N LYS A 94 1.48 -10.94 12.47
CA LYS A 94 0.80 -12.24 12.24
C LYS A 94 1.28 -12.96 10.98
N ILE A 95 1.98 -12.27 10.07
CA ILE A 95 2.54 -12.85 8.85
C ILE A 95 4.00 -13.31 9.05
N ASN A 96 4.67 -12.81 10.09
CA ASN A 96 6.00 -13.26 10.49
C ASN A 96 5.99 -14.56 11.29
#